data_AF-A0A4V0YFC7-F1
#
_entry.id   AF-A0A4V0YFC7-F1
#
_cell.length_a   1.000
_cell.length_b   1.000
_cell.length_c   1.000
_cell.angle_alpha   90.00
_cell.angle_beta   90.00
_cell.angle_gamma   90.00
#
_symmetry.space_group_name_H-M   'P 1'
#
loop_
_entity.id
_entity.type
_entity.pdbx_description
1 polymer ?
#
loop_
_entity_poly.entity_id
_entity_poly.type
_entity_poly.pdbx_seq_one_letter_code
_entity_poly.pdbx_strand_id
1 'polypeptide(L)'
;MIGKALSSDLLKIRGKGLWLLAAGAPLGLVALMALNFGLRYDYFVNDYGHNLWGVLLEYTSYFVPVSLFLGCTLVSSLLANVEHGTSSWKQLLALPISRLAVFSSKFAVSVLLLTSSCALLAAGTAVLGFALGSGGEMPVGGLLRLSFCPFLASWPMLALMLWLCLSFKNQALPITFGVVASVGSLFTMSLSEWLPLNWPAAAYRGDHAVLFVGAGIVFGMIILALGLLHFNRKDVE
;
A
#
# COMPACT_ATOMS: atom_id res chain seq x y z
N MET A 1 -9.52 12.47 21.39
CA MET A 1 -8.16 11.97 21.74
C MET A 1 -7.41 11.44 20.52
N ILE A 2 -8.04 10.62 19.66
CA ILE A 2 -7.44 10.10 18.41
C ILE A 2 -6.88 11.20 17.50
N GLY A 3 -7.60 12.32 17.29
CA GLY A 3 -7.11 13.41 16.44
C GLY A 3 -5.82 14.08 16.92
N LYS A 4 -5.60 14.15 18.25
CA LYS A 4 -4.34 14.67 18.82
C LYS A 4 -3.19 13.69 18.61
N ALA A 5 -3.45 12.38 18.76
CA ALA A 5 -2.47 11.33 18.45
C ALA A 5 -2.09 11.35 16.97
N LEU A 6 -3.07 11.49 16.07
CA LEU A 6 -2.85 11.59 14.63
C LEU A 6 -1.99 12.80 14.26
N SER A 7 -2.30 13.99 14.81
CA SER A 7 -1.48 15.19 14.58
C SER A 7 -0.05 15.01 15.10
N SER A 8 0.13 14.33 16.23
CA SER A 8 1.46 14.04 16.77
C SER A 8 2.24 13.10 15.85
N ASP A 9 1.62 12.01 15.38
CA ASP A 9 2.25 11.08 14.43
C ASP A 9 2.62 11.81 13.13
N LEU A 10 1.72 12.63 12.56
CA LEU A 10 2.01 13.42 11.35
C LEU A 10 3.22 14.35 11.52
N LEU A 11 3.39 14.95 12.70
CA LEU A 11 4.56 15.77 13.00
C LEU A 11 5.83 14.92 13.15
N LYS A 12 5.77 13.76 13.80
CA LYS A 12 6.92 12.85 13.96
C LYS A 12 7.46 12.33 12.62
N ILE A 13 6.59 12.20 11.64
CA ILE A 13 6.94 11.69 10.31
C ILE A 13 7.60 12.76 9.44
N ARG A 14 7.36 14.05 9.76
CA ARG A 14 7.92 15.19 9.04
C ARG A 14 9.45 15.20 9.20
N GLY A 15 10.17 14.89 8.13
CA GLY A 15 11.63 14.78 8.12
C GLY A 15 12.20 13.37 8.31
N LYS A 16 11.37 12.33 8.45
CA LYS A 16 11.81 10.93 8.55
C LYS A 16 11.80 10.17 7.20
N GLY A 17 11.51 10.86 6.10
CA GLY A 17 11.55 10.29 4.75
C GLY A 17 10.35 9.42 4.36
N LEU A 18 9.34 9.21 5.22
CA LEU A 18 8.17 8.39 4.85
C LEU A 18 7.37 8.99 3.68
N TRP A 19 7.31 10.32 3.56
CA TRP A 19 6.68 10.97 2.41
C TRP A 19 7.47 10.74 1.11
N LEU A 20 8.81 10.71 1.20
CA LEU A 20 9.66 10.36 0.06
C LEU A 20 9.48 8.90 -0.33
N LEU A 21 9.36 7.99 0.64
CA LEU A 21 9.06 6.59 0.38
C LEU A 21 7.68 6.41 -0.25
N ALA A 22 6.66 7.09 0.30
CA ALA A 22 5.29 7.03 -0.20
C ALA A 22 5.18 7.57 -1.64
N ALA A 23 5.99 8.58 -2.00
CA ALA A 23 6.08 9.06 -3.39
C ALA A 23 6.99 8.17 -4.25
N GLY A 24 8.06 7.61 -3.68
CA GLY A 24 9.06 6.84 -4.41
C GLY A 24 8.50 5.55 -5.04
N ALA A 25 7.62 4.84 -4.34
CA ALA A 25 7.00 3.62 -4.87
C ALA A 25 6.15 3.85 -6.15
N PRO A 26 5.16 4.77 -6.17
CA PRO A 26 4.37 5.03 -7.38
C PRO A 26 5.21 5.70 -8.47
N LEU A 27 6.13 6.60 -8.13
CA LEU A 27 7.03 7.22 -9.12
C LEU A 27 7.97 6.19 -9.76
N GLY A 28 8.53 5.28 -8.97
CA GLY A 28 9.36 4.18 -9.47
C GLY A 28 8.57 3.26 -10.40
N LEU A 29 7.32 2.96 -10.07
CA LEU A 29 6.44 2.16 -10.92
C LEU A 29 6.11 2.89 -12.24
N VAL A 30 5.77 4.18 -12.19
CA VAL A 30 5.51 4.98 -13.40
C VAL A 30 6.76 5.10 -14.26
N ALA A 31 7.94 5.30 -13.65
CA ALA A 31 9.21 5.34 -14.37
C ALA A 31 9.54 3.98 -15.03
N LEU A 32 9.29 2.87 -14.34
CA LEU A 32 9.44 1.53 -14.92
C LEU A 32 8.52 1.33 -16.13
N MET A 33 7.27 1.78 -16.05
CA MET A 33 6.34 1.73 -17.19
C MET A 33 6.79 2.65 -18.32
N ALA A 34 7.25 3.86 -18.01
CA ALA A 34 7.77 4.79 -19.01
C ALA A 34 8.97 4.21 -19.76
N LEU A 35 9.88 3.54 -19.05
CA LEU A 35 11.02 2.85 -19.66
C LEU A 35 10.57 1.64 -20.48
N ASN A 36 9.60 0.87 -20.01
CA ASN A 36 9.09 -0.29 -20.74
C ASN A 36 8.42 0.11 -22.07
N PHE A 37 7.52 1.09 -22.03
CA PHE A 37 6.82 1.60 -23.21
C PHE A 37 7.73 2.43 -24.11
N GLY A 38 8.68 3.17 -23.54
CA GLY A 38 9.65 3.95 -24.32
C GLY A 38 10.61 3.06 -25.12
N LEU A 39 11.11 1.97 -24.55
CA LEU A 39 12.00 1.02 -25.24
C LEU A 39 11.28 0.14 -26.26
N ARG A 40 9.97 -0.05 -26.12
CA ARG A 40 9.15 -0.90 -26.99
C ARG A 40 8.05 -0.12 -27.70
N TYR A 41 8.27 1.17 -27.91
CA TYR A 41 7.24 2.08 -28.41
C TYR A 41 6.69 1.63 -29.77
N ASP A 42 7.59 1.30 -30.70
CA ASP A 42 7.20 0.83 -32.04
C ASP A 42 6.37 -0.45 -31.99
N TYR A 43 6.66 -1.36 -31.05
CA TYR A 43 5.87 -2.58 -30.86
C TYR A 43 4.45 -2.24 -30.37
N PHE A 44 4.33 -1.40 -29.35
CA PHE A 44 3.03 -1.05 -28.78
C PHE A 44 2.16 -0.21 -29.71
N VAL A 45 2.74 0.70 -30.49
CA VAL A 45 1.97 1.51 -31.44
C VAL A 45 1.51 0.69 -32.64
N ASN A 46 2.34 -0.22 -33.15
CA ASN A 46 1.96 -1.05 -34.30
C ASN A 46 0.91 -2.11 -33.94
N ASP A 47 1.04 -2.77 -32.79
CA ASP A 47 0.13 -3.87 -32.40
C ASP A 47 -1.09 -3.38 -31.60
N TYR A 48 -0.98 -2.26 -30.87
CA TYR A 48 -2.00 -1.78 -29.93
C TYR A 48 -2.37 -0.30 -30.11
N GLY A 49 -2.05 0.29 -31.27
CA GLY A 49 -2.30 1.71 -31.57
C GLY A 49 -3.73 2.22 -31.31
N HIS A 50 -4.72 1.31 -31.34
CA HIS A 50 -6.12 1.64 -31.07
C HIS A 50 -6.51 1.58 -29.57
N ASN A 51 -5.69 0.98 -28.70
CA ASN A 51 -5.99 0.79 -27.27
C ASN A 51 -4.74 0.89 -26.36
N LEU A 52 -3.90 1.92 -26.57
CA LEU A 52 -2.71 2.14 -25.72
C LEU A 52 -3.07 2.31 -24.24
N TRP A 53 -4.20 2.94 -23.93
CA TRP A 53 -4.66 3.13 -22.56
C TRP A 53 -4.93 1.81 -21.84
N GLY A 54 -5.63 0.87 -22.50
CA GLY A 54 -5.91 -0.45 -21.93
C GLY A 54 -4.63 -1.21 -21.62
N VAL A 55 -3.69 -1.22 -22.57
CA VAL A 55 -2.37 -1.87 -22.41
C VAL A 55 -1.57 -1.22 -21.29
N LEU A 56 -1.53 0.11 -21.20
CA LEU A 56 -0.84 0.81 -20.12
C LEU A 56 -1.39 0.42 -18.74
N LEU A 57 -2.72 0.41 -18.58
CA LEU A 57 -3.35 0.03 -17.32
C LEU A 57 -3.13 -1.45 -17.00
N GLU A 58 -3.21 -2.33 -17.99
CA GLU A 58 -2.99 -3.76 -17.83
C GLU A 58 -1.56 -4.07 -17.38
N TYR A 59 -0.56 -3.53 -18.08
CA TYR A 59 0.85 -3.72 -17.75
C TYR A 59 1.18 -3.14 -16.37
N THR A 60 0.64 -1.97 -16.05
CA THR A 60 0.80 -1.37 -14.73
C THR A 60 0.21 -2.26 -13.63
N SER A 61 -0.97 -2.85 -13.86
CA SER A 61 -1.66 -3.68 -12.87
C SER A 61 -0.90 -4.93 -12.42
N TYR A 62 0.07 -5.43 -13.20
CA TYR A 62 0.92 -6.57 -12.77
C TYR A 62 1.80 -6.21 -11.58
N PHE A 63 2.23 -4.95 -11.49
CA PHE A 63 3.21 -4.49 -10.50
C PHE A 63 2.58 -3.72 -9.33
N VAL A 64 1.28 -3.37 -9.42
CA VAL A 64 0.57 -2.69 -8.33
C VAL A 64 0.56 -3.53 -7.03
N PRO A 65 0.25 -4.85 -7.03
CA PRO A 65 0.21 -5.64 -5.80
C PRO A 65 1.55 -5.68 -5.05
N VAL A 66 2.65 -5.96 -5.75
CA VAL A 66 3.99 -6.01 -5.14
C VAL A 66 4.38 -4.64 -4.57
N SER A 67 4.09 -3.55 -5.30
CA SER A 67 4.37 -2.18 -4.87
C SER A 67 3.58 -1.82 -3.60
N LEU A 68 2.30 -2.17 -3.55
CA LEU A 68 1.45 -1.94 -2.38
C LEU A 68 1.91 -2.75 -1.16
N PHE A 69 2.25 -4.03 -1.33
CA PHE A 69 2.71 -4.87 -0.22
C PHE A 69 4.06 -4.43 0.33
N LEU A 70 5.00 -4.02 -0.54
CA LEU A 70 6.25 -3.40 -0.10
C LEU A 70 5.99 -2.08 0.61
N GLY A 71 5.09 -1.25 0.09
CA GLY A 71 4.65 -0.01 0.72
C GLY A 71 4.09 -0.26 2.12
N CYS A 72 3.19 -1.23 2.28
CA CYS A 72 2.62 -1.63 3.57
C CYS A 72 3.71 -2.04 4.56
N THR A 73 4.67 -2.86 4.10
CA THR A 73 5.78 -3.36 4.92
C THR A 73 6.70 -2.23 5.38
N LEU A 74 7.16 -1.39 4.46
CA LEU A 74 8.11 -0.33 4.74
C LEU A 74 7.49 0.80 5.56
N VAL A 75 6.26 1.23 5.24
CA VAL A 75 5.54 2.25 6.02
C VAL A 75 5.32 1.76 7.45
N SER A 76 4.88 0.51 7.63
CA SER A 76 4.68 -0.09 8.96
C SER A 76 5.98 -0.21 9.75
N SER A 77 7.06 -0.66 9.12
CA SER A 77 8.38 -0.75 9.76
C SER A 77 8.91 0.62 10.17
N LEU A 78 8.85 1.62 9.29
CA LEU A 78 9.34 2.96 9.61
C LEU A 78 8.52 3.61 10.73
N LEU A 79 7.20 3.45 10.72
CA LEU A 79 6.34 3.91 11.81
C LEU A 79 6.69 3.25 13.14
N ALA A 80 6.93 1.95 13.14
CA ALA A 80 7.36 1.23 14.34
C ALA A 80 8.77 1.65 14.78
N ASN A 81 9.67 1.90 13.84
CA ASN A 81 11.04 2.33 14.15
C ASN A 81 11.07 3.74 14.76
N VAL A 82 10.20 4.65 14.28
CA VAL A 82 10.01 5.97 14.90
C VAL A 82 9.60 5.85 16.36
N GLU A 83 8.80 4.85 16.74
CA GLU A 83 8.41 4.65 18.14
C GLU A 83 9.46 3.92 18.98
N HIS A 84 10.16 2.94 18.40
CA HIS A 84 11.19 2.19 19.10
C HIS A 84 12.44 3.05 19.35
N GLY A 85 12.83 3.85 18.36
CA GLY A 85 14.03 4.68 18.41
C GLY A 85 13.95 5.87 19.36
N THR A 86 12.75 6.38 19.67
CA THR A 86 12.60 7.56 20.54
C THR A 86 12.32 7.21 22.01
N SER A 87 12.34 5.93 22.40
CA SER A 87 11.80 5.46 23.71
C SER A 87 10.40 6.04 24.02
N SER A 88 9.67 6.46 22.97
CA SER A 88 8.44 7.23 23.12
C SER A 88 7.32 6.41 23.74
N TRP A 89 7.43 5.08 23.77
CA TRP A 89 6.52 4.20 24.50
C TRP A 89 6.37 4.60 25.97
N LYS A 90 7.47 4.88 26.68
CA LYS A 90 7.43 5.25 28.10
C LYS A 90 6.79 6.63 28.31
N GLN A 91 7.02 7.54 27.38
CA GLN A 91 6.48 8.91 27.42
C GLN A 91 5.00 8.98 26.97
N LEU A 92 4.59 8.12 26.03
CA LEU A 92 3.20 7.96 25.58
C LEU A 92 2.33 7.30 26.64
N LEU A 93 2.87 6.32 27.37
CA LEU A 93 2.18 5.67 28.49
C LEU A 93 2.07 6.56 29.73
N ALA A 94 2.92 7.58 29.86
CA ALA A 94 2.80 8.60 30.91
C ALA A 94 1.68 9.63 30.64
N LEU A 95 1.21 9.72 29.39
CA LEU A 95 0.08 10.56 29.00
C LEU A 95 -1.23 9.76 29.13
N PRO A 96 -2.37 10.41 29.47
CA PRO A 96 -3.67 9.76 29.57
C PRO A 96 -4.27 9.47 28.18
N ILE A 97 -3.53 8.74 27.35
CA ILE A 97 -3.91 8.37 25.98
C ILE A 97 -4.10 6.85 25.95
N SER A 98 -5.29 6.40 25.53
CA SER A 98 -5.56 4.97 25.36
C SER A 98 -4.66 4.35 24.29
N ARG A 99 -4.17 3.12 24.54
CA ARG A 99 -3.39 2.34 23.57
C ARG A 99 -4.12 2.14 22.23
N LEU A 100 -5.45 2.04 22.28
CA LEU A 100 -6.32 2.01 21.09
C LEU A 100 -6.14 3.23 20.20
N ALA A 101 -6.05 4.43 20.79
CA ALA A 101 -5.87 5.67 20.04
C ALA A 101 -4.51 5.75 19.34
N VAL A 102 -3.45 5.21 19.96
CA VAL A 102 -2.09 5.18 19.40
C VAL A 102 -1.98 4.22 18.22
N PHE A 103 -2.57 3.03 18.34
CA PHE A 103 -2.53 2.07 17.22
C PHE A 103 -3.43 2.53 16.07
N SER A 104 -4.62 3.06 16.38
CA SER A 104 -5.55 3.58 15.38
C SER A 104 -4.99 4.80 14.64
N SER A 105 -4.27 5.69 15.33
CA SER A 105 -3.61 6.83 14.67
C SER A 105 -2.55 6.36 13.68
N LYS A 106 -1.75 5.35 14.03
CA LYS A 106 -0.73 4.78 13.12
C LYS A 106 -1.34 4.12 11.90
N PHE A 107 -2.41 3.35 12.09
CA PHE A 107 -3.14 2.79 10.95
C PHE A 107 -3.70 3.88 10.05
N ALA A 108 -4.31 4.93 10.62
CA ALA A 108 -4.82 6.07 9.84
C ALA A 108 -3.71 6.81 9.08
N VAL A 109 -2.53 6.99 9.68
CA VAL A 109 -1.36 7.55 8.99
C VAL A 109 -0.93 6.64 7.83
N SER A 110 -0.81 5.33 8.06
CA SER A 110 -0.40 4.40 6.99
C SER A 110 -1.39 4.42 5.83
N VAL A 111 -2.69 4.44 6.13
CA VAL A 111 -3.75 4.59 5.14
C VAL A 111 -3.59 5.92 4.39
N LEU A 112 -3.35 7.03 5.08
CA LEU A 112 -3.15 8.35 4.46
C LEU A 112 -1.94 8.37 3.51
N LEU A 113 -0.81 7.83 3.95
CA LEU A 113 0.41 7.74 3.13
C LEU A 113 0.16 6.89 1.88
N LEU A 114 -0.41 5.70 2.03
CA LEU A 114 -0.67 4.81 0.89
C LEU A 114 -1.77 5.36 -0.03
N THR A 115 -2.77 6.06 0.51
CA THR A 115 -3.78 6.77 -0.29
C THR A 115 -3.12 7.85 -1.14
N SER A 116 -2.17 8.60 -0.57
CA SER A 116 -1.39 9.59 -1.34
C SER A 116 -0.54 8.93 -2.43
N SER A 117 0.02 7.75 -2.16
CA SER A 117 0.73 6.95 -3.16
C SER A 117 -0.17 6.50 -4.30
N CYS A 118 -1.41 6.08 -4.00
CA CYS A 118 -2.40 5.69 -5.00
C CYS A 118 -2.82 6.88 -5.87
N ALA A 119 -3.03 8.06 -5.27
CA ALA A 119 -3.32 9.28 -6.01
C ALA A 119 -2.16 9.68 -6.94
N LEU A 120 -0.91 9.56 -6.46
CA LEU A 120 0.29 9.80 -7.26
C LEU A 120 0.43 8.78 -8.40
N LEU A 121 0.11 7.50 -8.16
CA LEU A 121 0.10 6.48 -9.20
C LEU A 121 -0.91 6.84 -10.29
N ALA A 122 -2.16 7.13 -9.92
CA ALA A 122 -3.20 7.52 -10.88
C ALA A 122 -2.79 8.74 -11.71
N ALA A 123 -2.26 9.78 -11.06
CA ALA A 123 -1.79 10.99 -11.75
C ALA A 123 -0.57 10.69 -12.65
N GLY A 124 0.40 9.93 -12.17
CA GLY A 124 1.60 9.59 -12.93
C GLY A 124 1.31 8.70 -14.14
N THR A 125 0.42 7.72 -14.00
CA THR A 125 -0.05 6.89 -15.12
C THR A 125 -0.85 7.72 -16.14
N ALA A 126 -1.65 8.69 -15.68
CA ALA A 126 -2.33 9.62 -16.59
C ALA A 126 -1.34 10.47 -17.39
N VAL A 127 -0.35 11.08 -16.72
CA VAL A 127 0.72 11.86 -17.38
C VAL A 127 1.48 11.01 -18.38
N LEU A 128 1.81 9.77 -18.02
CA LEU A 128 2.51 8.85 -18.92
C LEU A 128 1.65 8.49 -20.14
N GLY A 129 0.36 8.22 -19.96
CA GLY A 129 -0.55 7.93 -21.08
C GLY A 129 -0.65 9.08 -22.07
N PHE A 130 -0.72 10.33 -21.59
CA PHE A 130 -0.66 11.51 -22.45
C PHE A 130 0.69 11.68 -23.14
N ALA A 131 1.80 11.45 -22.42
CA ALA A 131 3.15 11.55 -22.99
C ALA A 131 3.41 10.51 -24.10
N LEU A 132 2.78 9.34 -24.01
CA LEU A 132 2.85 8.28 -25.03
C LEU A 132 1.95 8.56 -26.24
N GLY A 133 1.23 9.68 -26.27
CA GLY A 133 0.28 9.98 -27.34
C GLY A 133 -0.86 8.97 -27.41
N SER A 134 -1.24 8.37 -26.27
CA SER A 134 -2.35 7.42 -26.18
C SER A 134 -3.63 8.13 -26.61
N GLY A 135 -4.04 7.93 -27.86
CA GLY A 135 -5.23 8.56 -28.43
C GLY A 135 -6.51 8.15 -27.68
N GLY A 136 -7.60 8.89 -27.94
CA GLY A 136 -8.92 8.62 -27.34
C GLY A 136 -9.14 9.30 -25.98
N GLU A 137 -10.31 9.02 -25.38
CA GLU A 137 -10.69 9.59 -24.09
C GLU A 137 -9.94 8.91 -22.93
N MET A 138 -9.45 9.70 -21.98
CA MET A 138 -8.75 9.19 -20.80
C MET A 138 -9.69 8.31 -19.95
N PRO A 139 -9.34 7.04 -19.66
CA PRO A 139 -10.17 6.14 -18.87
C PRO A 139 -10.04 6.45 -17.37
N VAL A 140 -10.67 7.56 -16.93
CA VAL A 140 -10.64 8.00 -15.52
C VAL A 140 -11.07 6.89 -14.57
N GLY A 141 -12.14 6.16 -14.91
CA GLY A 141 -12.62 5.03 -14.12
C GLY A 141 -11.59 3.89 -14.01
N GLY A 142 -10.85 3.62 -15.09
CA GLY A 142 -9.78 2.62 -15.11
C GLY A 142 -8.59 3.02 -14.23
N LEU A 143 -8.15 4.28 -14.32
CA LEU A 143 -7.07 4.84 -13.50
C LEU A 143 -7.39 4.79 -11.99
N LEU A 144 -8.61 5.18 -11.63
CA LEU A 144 -9.07 5.13 -10.24
C LEU A 144 -9.19 3.69 -9.74
N ARG A 145 -9.78 2.78 -10.54
CA ARG A 145 -9.87 1.36 -10.18
C ARG A 145 -8.50 0.72 -10.00
N LEU A 146 -7.58 0.99 -10.92
CA LEU A 146 -6.20 0.49 -10.87
C LEU A 146 -5.48 0.90 -9.58
N SER A 147 -5.73 2.13 -9.12
CA SER A 147 -5.00 2.69 -7.98
C SER A 147 -5.66 2.36 -6.64
N PHE A 148 -7.00 2.44 -6.54
CA PHE A 148 -7.71 2.36 -5.26
C PHE A 148 -8.28 0.97 -4.94
N CYS A 149 -8.74 0.19 -5.93
CA CYS A 149 -9.32 -1.14 -5.65
C CYS A 149 -8.27 -2.12 -5.09
N PRO A 150 -7.07 -2.27 -5.70
CA PRO A 150 -6.00 -3.08 -5.12
C PRO A 150 -5.56 -2.59 -3.73
N PHE A 151 -5.56 -1.28 -3.50
CA PHE A 151 -5.24 -0.70 -2.19
C PHE A 151 -6.20 -1.17 -1.11
N LEU A 152 -7.52 -1.06 -1.34
CA LEU A 152 -8.51 -1.52 -0.37
C LEU A 152 -8.43 -3.03 -0.13
N ALA A 153 -8.18 -3.81 -1.18
CA ALA A 153 -7.97 -5.25 -1.06
C ALA A 153 -6.70 -5.63 -0.27
N SER A 154 -5.72 -4.72 -0.18
CA SER A 154 -4.44 -4.92 0.53
C SER A 154 -4.49 -4.60 2.03
N TRP A 155 -5.63 -4.13 2.55
CA TRP A 155 -5.82 -3.83 3.98
C TRP A 155 -5.48 -4.97 4.95
N PRO A 156 -5.69 -6.27 4.64
CA PRO A 156 -5.25 -7.36 5.50
C PRO A 156 -3.74 -7.36 5.71
N MET A 157 -2.99 -7.15 4.63
CA MET A 157 -1.53 -7.07 4.68
C MET A 157 -1.07 -5.84 5.46
N LEU A 158 -1.72 -4.70 5.24
CA LEU A 158 -1.41 -3.46 5.96
C LEU A 158 -1.61 -3.61 7.47
N ALA A 159 -2.76 -4.14 7.89
CA ALA A 159 -3.08 -4.36 9.30
C ALA A 159 -2.12 -5.36 9.93
N LEU A 160 -1.81 -6.45 9.22
CA LEU A 160 -0.87 -7.48 9.67
C LEU A 160 0.55 -6.94 9.85
N MET A 161 1.06 -6.22 8.85
CA MET A 161 2.41 -5.62 8.91
C MET A 161 2.52 -4.61 10.04
N LEU A 162 1.53 -3.74 10.19
CA LEU A 162 1.52 -2.77 11.28
C LEU A 162 1.53 -3.46 12.64
N TRP A 163 0.70 -4.50 12.82
CA TRP A 163 0.65 -5.26 14.04
C TRP A 163 1.98 -5.97 14.36
N LEU A 164 2.58 -6.65 13.37
CA LEU A 164 3.84 -7.35 13.54
C LEU A 164 5.00 -6.38 13.83
N CYS A 165 5.15 -5.31 13.04
CA CYS A 165 6.23 -4.32 13.23
C CYS A 165 6.18 -3.64 14.60
N LEU A 166 4.98 -3.35 15.12
CA LEU A 166 4.81 -2.76 16.45
C LEU A 166 4.98 -3.78 17.60
N SER A 167 4.73 -5.07 17.33
CA SER A 167 4.80 -6.10 18.37
C SER A 167 6.22 -6.62 18.61
N PHE A 168 7.07 -6.64 17.59
CA PHE A 168 8.40 -7.21 17.66
C PHE A 168 9.48 -6.12 17.89
N LYS A 169 10.28 -6.27 18.96
CA LYS A 169 11.45 -5.39 19.22
C LYS A 169 12.45 -5.47 18.05
N ASN A 170 12.73 -6.68 17.55
CA ASN A 170 13.51 -6.91 16.35
C ASN A 170 12.60 -6.95 15.11
N GLN A 171 12.66 -5.89 14.30
CA GLN A 171 11.82 -5.74 13.11
C GLN A 171 12.28 -6.58 11.91
N ALA A 172 13.45 -7.22 11.96
CA ALA A 172 13.97 -8.00 10.84
C ALA A 172 12.97 -9.10 10.41
N LEU A 173 12.35 -9.79 11.37
CA LEU A 173 11.37 -10.85 11.09
C LEU A 173 10.11 -10.33 10.36
N PRO A 174 9.37 -9.32 10.88
CA PRO A 174 8.26 -8.71 10.16
C PRO A 174 8.63 -8.19 8.76
N ILE A 175 9.79 -7.54 8.62
CA ILE A 175 10.23 -6.97 7.34
C ILE A 175 10.51 -8.09 6.33
N THR A 176 11.23 -9.14 6.72
CA THR A 176 11.49 -10.29 5.83
C THR A 176 10.18 -10.94 5.39
N PHE A 177 9.25 -11.16 6.30
CA PHE A 177 7.94 -11.71 5.97
C PHE A 177 7.20 -10.81 4.96
N GLY A 178 7.20 -9.50 5.16
CA GLY A 178 6.56 -8.54 4.27
C GLY A 178 7.18 -8.50 2.88
N VAL A 179 8.52 -8.52 2.80
CA VAL A 179 9.24 -8.56 1.52
C VAL A 179 8.98 -9.86 0.77
N VAL A 180 9.04 -11.01 1.46
CA VAL A 180 8.77 -12.33 0.86
C VAL A 180 7.34 -12.40 0.32
N ALA A 181 6.35 -11.95 1.10
CA ALA A 181 4.97 -11.90 0.63
C ALA A 181 4.81 -10.95 -0.57
N SER A 182 5.47 -9.79 -0.54
CA SER A 182 5.41 -8.82 -1.64
C SER A 182 5.97 -9.40 -2.93
N VAL A 183 7.19 -9.96 -2.91
CA VAL A 183 7.80 -10.59 -4.08
C VAL A 183 7.02 -11.84 -4.49
N GLY A 184 6.57 -12.64 -3.52
CA GLY A 184 5.74 -13.81 -3.73
C GLY A 184 4.46 -13.50 -4.50
N SER A 185 3.86 -12.32 -4.31
CA SER A 185 2.64 -11.92 -5.01
C SER A 185 2.76 -11.92 -6.54
N LEU A 186 3.97 -11.72 -7.08
CA LEU A 186 4.24 -11.79 -8.52
C LEU A 186 4.14 -13.22 -9.05
N PHE A 187 4.47 -14.21 -8.22
CA PHE A 187 4.49 -15.62 -8.59
C PHE A 187 3.17 -16.33 -8.26
N THR A 188 2.41 -15.82 -7.30
CA THR A 188 1.11 -16.40 -6.93
C THR A 188 -0.02 -15.95 -7.83
N MET A 189 0.19 -14.99 -8.73
CA MET A 189 -0.87 -14.43 -9.59
C MET A 189 -1.56 -15.49 -10.48
N SER A 190 -0.86 -16.58 -10.81
CA SER A 190 -1.41 -17.73 -11.56
C SER A 190 -2.15 -18.76 -10.68
N LEU A 191 -2.13 -18.58 -9.36
CA LEU A 191 -2.85 -19.43 -8.40
C LEU A 191 -4.28 -18.93 -8.19
N SER A 192 -5.00 -19.59 -7.28
CA SER A 192 -6.39 -19.26 -6.95
C SER A 192 -6.56 -17.79 -6.51
N GLU A 193 -7.61 -17.14 -7.01
CA GLU A 193 -8.05 -15.80 -6.58
C GLU A 193 -8.45 -15.75 -5.10
N TRP A 194 -8.81 -16.90 -4.51
CA TRP A 194 -9.19 -16.99 -3.09
C TRP A 194 -8.02 -16.80 -2.14
N LEU A 195 -6.78 -16.90 -2.62
CA LEU A 195 -5.60 -16.62 -1.81
C LEU A 195 -5.55 -15.12 -1.46
N PRO A 196 -5.46 -14.73 -0.17
CA PRO A 196 -5.43 -13.32 0.22
C PRO A 196 -4.33 -12.48 -0.42
N LEU A 197 -3.21 -13.13 -0.79
CA LEU A 197 -2.10 -12.48 -1.47
C LEU A 197 -2.47 -12.03 -2.90
N ASN A 198 -3.43 -12.71 -3.54
CA ASN A 198 -3.90 -12.40 -4.88
C ASN A 198 -5.07 -11.39 -4.89
N TRP A 199 -5.68 -11.08 -3.75
CA TRP A 199 -6.83 -10.19 -3.69
C TRP A 199 -6.58 -8.80 -4.31
N PRO A 200 -5.41 -8.15 -4.14
CA PRO A 200 -5.16 -6.87 -4.82
C PRO A 200 -5.12 -6.99 -6.34
N ALA A 201 -4.61 -8.11 -6.87
CA ALA A 201 -4.64 -8.39 -8.30
C ALA A 201 -6.07 -8.65 -8.79
N ALA A 202 -6.81 -9.51 -8.07
CA ALA A 202 -8.19 -9.87 -8.37
C ALA A 202 -9.16 -8.68 -8.23
N ALA A 203 -8.85 -7.70 -7.37
CA ALA A 203 -9.62 -6.47 -7.21
C ALA A 203 -9.63 -5.56 -8.44
N TYR A 204 -8.66 -5.72 -9.36
CA TYR A 204 -8.63 -5.01 -10.63
C TYR A 204 -8.99 -5.90 -11.82
N ARG A 205 -8.53 -7.15 -11.83
CA ARG A 205 -8.66 -8.06 -12.99
C ARG A 205 -9.75 -9.12 -12.87
N GLY A 206 -10.10 -9.49 -11.65
CA GLY A 206 -11.02 -10.60 -11.40
C GLY A 206 -12.46 -10.20 -11.68
N ASP A 207 -13.26 -11.18 -12.11
CA ASP A 207 -14.70 -11.02 -12.35
C ASP A 207 -15.45 -10.56 -11.08
N HIS A 208 -14.91 -10.92 -9.91
CA HIS A 208 -15.48 -10.64 -8.59
C HIS A 208 -14.76 -9.49 -7.86
N ALA A 209 -14.29 -8.48 -8.58
CA ALA A 209 -13.52 -7.35 -8.02
C ALA A 209 -14.12 -6.74 -6.74
N VAL A 210 -15.44 -6.49 -6.73
CA VAL A 210 -16.14 -5.89 -5.58
C VAL A 210 -16.09 -6.80 -4.34
N LEU A 211 -16.17 -8.12 -4.54
CA LEU A 211 -16.11 -9.10 -3.45
C LEU A 211 -14.73 -9.09 -2.80
N PHE A 212 -13.65 -9.08 -3.58
CA PHE A 212 -12.29 -9.08 -3.04
C PHE A 212 -11.92 -7.76 -2.37
N VAL A 213 -12.42 -6.62 -2.88
CA VAL A 213 -12.31 -5.33 -2.19
C VAL A 213 -13.03 -5.38 -0.84
N GLY A 214 -14.27 -5.87 -0.81
CA GLY A 214 -15.05 -6.01 0.42
C GLY A 214 -14.39 -6.96 1.42
N ALA A 215 -13.92 -8.12 0.95
CA ALA A 215 -13.22 -9.11 1.75
C ALA A 215 -11.92 -8.53 2.33
N GLY A 216 -11.14 -7.79 1.53
CA GLY A 216 -9.93 -7.12 2.00
C GLY A 216 -10.20 -6.12 3.13
N ILE A 217 -11.23 -5.28 2.98
CA ILE A 217 -11.62 -4.32 4.04
C ILE A 217 -12.06 -5.07 5.30
N VAL A 218 -12.98 -6.03 5.18
CA VAL A 218 -13.52 -6.77 6.33
C VAL A 218 -12.41 -7.54 7.04
N PHE A 219 -11.60 -8.30 6.30
CA PHE A 219 -10.53 -9.11 6.89
C PHE A 219 -9.41 -8.23 7.45
N GLY A 220 -9.11 -7.10 6.82
CA GLY A 220 -8.20 -6.08 7.35
C GLY A 220 -8.68 -5.49 8.66
N MET A 221 -9.97 -5.17 8.79
CA MET A 221 -10.56 -4.68 10.04
C MET A 221 -10.53 -5.74 11.15
N ILE A 222 -10.75 -7.02 10.81
CA ILE A 222 -10.64 -8.14 11.76
C ILE A 222 -9.20 -8.25 12.29
N ILE A 223 -8.19 -8.24 11.40
CA ILE A 223 -6.78 -8.30 11.80
C ILE A 223 -6.41 -7.07 12.64
N LEU A 224 -6.91 -5.89 12.28
CA LEU A 224 -6.72 -4.66 13.04
C LEU A 224 -7.27 -4.79 14.47
N ALA A 225 -8.49 -5.31 14.61
CA ALA A 225 -9.11 -5.56 15.92
C ALA A 225 -8.33 -6.58 16.75
N LEU A 226 -7.86 -7.66 16.15
CA LEU A 226 -7.01 -8.65 16.82
C LEU A 226 -5.68 -8.05 17.27
N GLY A 227 -5.05 -7.25 16.40
CA GLY A 227 -3.81 -6.53 16.71
C GLY A 227 -3.99 -5.57 17.87
N LEU A 228 -5.10 -4.83 17.91
CA LEU A 228 -5.48 -3.94 19.01
C LEU A 228 -5.67 -4.70 20.33
N LEU A 229 -6.39 -5.82 20.32
CA LEU A 229 -6.64 -6.64 21.50
C LEU A 229 -5.34 -7.21 22.07
N HIS A 230 -4.46 -7.72 21.20
CA HIS A 230 -3.15 -8.20 21.60
C HIS A 230 -2.28 -7.07 22.17
N PHE A 231 -2.29 -5.91 21.52
CA PHE A 231 -1.51 -4.74 21.95
C PHE A 231 -1.96 -4.18 23.30
N ASN A 232 -3.26 -4.30 23.62
CA ASN A 232 -3.80 -3.86 24.90
C ASN A 232 -3.39 -4.78 26.07
N ARG A 233 -3.18 -6.08 25.80
CA ARG A 233 -2.79 -7.08 26.80
C ARG A 233 -1.28 -7.17 27.04
N LYS A 234 -0.47 -6.64 26.14
CA LYS A 234 0.99 -6.74 26.21
C LYS A 234 1.53 -5.70 27.18
N ASP A 235 2.11 -6.13 28.29
CA ASP A 235 2.84 -5.21 29.18
C ASP A 235 4.07 -4.65 28.48
N VAL A 236 4.30 -3.35 28.64
CA VAL A 236 5.42 -2.64 28.02
C VAL A 236 6.59 -2.69 29.00
N GLU A 237 7.54 -3.58 28.74
CA GLU A 237 8.86 -3.62 29.41
C GLU A 237 9.74 -2.42 29.02
#